data_AF-A0A174KYJ1-F1
#
_entry.id   AF-A0A174KYJ1-F1
#
_cell.length_a   1.000
_cell.length_b   1.000
_cell.length_c   1.000
_cell.angle_alpha   90.00
_cell.angle_beta   90.00
_cell.angle_gamma   90.00
#
_symmetry.space_group_name_H-M   'P 1'
#
loop_
_entity.id
_entity.type
_entity.pdbx_description
1 polymer ?
#
loop_
_entity_poly.entity_id
_entity_poly.type
_entity_poly.pdbx_seq_one_letter_code
_entity_poly.pdbx_strand_id
1 'polypeptide(L)'
;MEVSIYELLAAARESAKSDYIKGDSILCEKRFHPDTHYMVEIELLKNDNKLGKKGNYIRKFLTEPEYLPILQKQEKHLIKIKRQAIVQKGNLRYIPPPDRLDRRRERDLL
;
A
#
# COMPACT_ATOMS: atom_id res chain seq x y z
N MET A 1 -4.82 -2.81 22.37
CA MET A 1 -4.50 -2.61 20.95
C MET A 1 -4.98 -1.22 20.59
N GLU A 2 -4.10 -0.34 20.13
CA GLU A 2 -4.52 0.96 19.59
C GLU A 2 -4.73 0.84 18.09
N VAL A 3 -5.94 1.17 17.63
CA VAL A 3 -6.28 1.25 16.22
C VAL A 3 -5.88 2.64 15.72
N SER A 4 -5.16 2.70 14.60
CA SER A 4 -4.74 3.97 13.99
C SER A 4 -5.95 4.79 13.50
N ILE A 5 -5.89 6.12 13.64
CA ILE A 5 -6.91 7.03 13.06
C ILE A 5 -7.10 6.81 11.55
N TYR A 6 -6.03 6.47 10.83
CA TYR A 6 -6.10 6.18 9.40
C TYR A 6 -6.92 4.93 9.09
N GLU A 7 -6.83 3.93 9.96
CA GLU A 7 -7.57 2.69 9.85
C GLU A 7 -9.06 2.92 10.18
N LEU A 8 -9.36 3.65 11.25
CA LEU A 8 -10.73 4.04 11.60
C LEU A 8 -11.40 4.82 10.45
N LEU A 9 -10.68 5.78 9.85
CA LEU A 9 -11.18 6.55 8.71
C LEU A 9 -11.43 5.67 7.48
N ALA A 10 -10.54 4.72 7.19
CA ALA A 10 -10.72 3.79 6.07
C ALA A 10 -11.92 2.86 6.29
N ALA A 11 -12.05 2.28 7.49
CA ALA A 11 -13.18 1.42 7.86
C ALA A 11 -14.52 2.17 7.79
N ALA A 12 -14.54 3.43 8.26
CA ALA A 12 -15.73 4.28 8.18
C ALA A 12 -16.14 4.58 6.73
N ARG A 13 -15.17 4.96 5.87
CA ARG A 13 -15.43 5.23 4.44
C ARG A 13 -15.98 4.00 3.73
N GLU A 14 -15.39 2.84 3.99
CA GLU A 14 -15.81 1.58 3.38
C GLU A 14 -17.21 1.18 3.84
N SER A 15 -17.49 1.28 5.14
CA SER A 15 -18.81 1.01 5.72
C SER A 15 -19.89 1.93 5.14
N ALA A 16 -19.54 3.19 4.87
CA ALA A 16 -20.40 4.16 4.20
C ALA A 16 -20.49 3.98 2.66
N LYS A 17 -19.83 2.95 2.09
CA LYS A 17 -19.70 2.72 0.63
C LYS A 17 -19.18 3.94 -0.13
N SER A 18 -18.37 4.75 0.55
CA SER A 18 -17.78 5.99 0.07
C SER A 18 -16.28 5.88 -0.17
N ASP A 19 -15.70 4.70 0.08
CA ASP A 19 -14.30 4.43 -0.26
C ASP A 19 -14.19 4.18 -1.77
N TYR A 20 -13.45 5.04 -2.47
CA TYR A 20 -13.22 4.95 -3.93
C TYR A 20 -12.03 4.05 -4.29
N ILE A 21 -11.55 3.28 -3.32
CA ILE A 21 -10.40 2.37 -3.43
C ILE A 21 -10.85 1.02 -4.00
N LYS A 22 -10.14 0.53 -5.02
CA LYS A 22 -10.35 -0.82 -5.57
C LYS A 22 -9.39 -1.82 -4.93
N GLY A 23 -9.62 -3.12 -5.13
CA GLY A 23 -8.76 -4.19 -4.61
C GLY A 23 -9.21 -4.65 -3.24
N ASP A 24 -8.28 -4.80 -2.31
CA ASP A 24 -8.57 -5.36 -0.99
C ASP A 24 -9.29 -4.35 -0.09
N SER A 25 -10.36 -4.82 0.56
CA SER A 25 -11.02 -4.11 1.67
C SER A 25 -10.06 -3.86 2.84
N ILE A 26 -10.27 -2.79 3.60
CA ILE A 26 -9.47 -2.51 4.82
C ILE A 26 -9.67 -3.58 5.90
N LEU A 27 -10.83 -4.26 5.88
CA LEU A 27 -11.24 -5.30 6.82
C LEU A 27 -11.15 -6.71 6.22
N CYS A 28 -10.45 -6.88 5.08
CA CYS A 28 -10.38 -8.19 4.44
C CYS A 28 -9.66 -9.25 5.29
N GLU A 29 -10.03 -10.51 5.14
CA GLU A 29 -9.41 -11.63 5.87
C GLU A 29 -7.91 -11.78 5.57
N LYS A 30 -7.48 -11.45 4.34
CA LYS A 30 -6.08 -11.53 3.89
C LYS A 30 -5.15 -10.76 4.83
N ARG A 31 -5.61 -9.64 5.41
CA ARG A 31 -4.86 -8.85 6.40
C ARG A 31 -4.42 -9.63 7.64
N PHE A 32 -5.16 -10.67 8.01
CA PHE A 32 -4.89 -11.49 9.21
C PHE A 32 -4.06 -12.73 8.91
N HIS A 33 -3.73 -12.99 7.64
CA HIS A 33 -2.88 -14.11 7.27
C HIS A 33 -1.45 -13.92 7.82
N PRO A 34 -0.79 -14.99 8.26
CA PRO A 34 0.54 -14.91 8.87
C PRO A 34 1.64 -14.49 7.89
N ASP A 35 1.42 -14.68 6.59
CA ASP A 35 2.35 -14.33 5.51
C ASP A 35 2.15 -12.89 4.99
N THR A 36 1.12 -12.20 5.46
CA THR A 36 0.82 -10.83 5.06
C THR A 36 1.56 -9.84 5.95
N HIS A 37 2.47 -9.08 5.35
CA HIS A 37 3.40 -8.20 6.07
C HIS A 37 3.24 -6.73 5.71
N TYR A 38 2.65 -6.43 4.55
CA TYR A 38 2.55 -5.07 4.05
C TYR A 38 1.14 -4.76 3.56
N MET A 39 0.70 -3.52 3.78
CA MET A 39 -0.45 -2.93 3.09
C MET A 39 0.05 -1.75 2.29
N VAL A 40 -0.41 -1.61 1.06
CA VAL A 40 -0.11 -0.46 0.19
C VAL A 40 -1.37 0.07 -0.45
N GLU A 41 -1.48 1.39 -0.53
CA GLU A 41 -2.42 2.08 -1.40
C GLU A 41 -1.66 2.76 -2.55
N ILE A 42 -2.05 2.43 -3.77
CA ILE A 42 -1.29 2.72 -4.98
C ILE A 42 -2.19 3.44 -5.99
N GLU A 43 -1.69 4.54 -6.54
CA GLU A 43 -2.22 5.15 -7.76
C GLU A 43 -1.46 4.62 -8.98
N LEU A 44 -2.18 4.12 -9.99
CA LEU A 44 -1.56 3.67 -11.24
C LEU A 44 -1.23 4.86 -12.15
N LEU A 45 0.04 5.04 -12.50
CA LEU A 45 0.48 6.10 -13.42
C LEU A 45 0.44 5.66 -14.89
N LYS A 46 0.51 4.35 -15.14
CA LYS A 46 0.34 3.70 -16.45
C LYS A 46 -0.61 2.51 -16.33
N ASN A 47 -1.10 2.01 -17.47
CA ASN A 47 -1.86 0.77 -17.51
C ASN A 47 -0.97 -0.41 -17.10
N ASP A 48 -1.54 -1.33 -16.34
CA ASP A 48 -0.88 -2.54 -15.88
C ASP A 48 -1.85 -3.72 -15.97
N ASN A 49 -1.45 -4.79 -16.65
CA ASN A 49 -2.35 -5.92 -16.90
C ASN A 49 -2.83 -6.61 -15.61
N LYS A 50 -2.08 -6.50 -14.51
CA LYS A 50 -2.42 -7.12 -13.21
C LYS A 50 -3.09 -6.15 -12.24
N LEU A 51 -2.78 -4.86 -12.32
CA LEU A 51 -3.25 -3.84 -11.37
C LEU A 51 -4.38 -2.96 -11.92
N GLY A 52 -4.55 -2.90 -13.24
CA GLY A 52 -5.67 -2.22 -13.91
C GLY A 52 -5.25 -1.02 -14.77
N LYS A 53 -6.17 -0.07 -14.93
CA LYS A 53 -5.99 1.09 -15.80
C LYS A 53 -5.30 2.25 -15.07
N LYS A 54 -4.62 3.11 -15.82
CA LYS A 54 -4.09 4.39 -15.33
C LYS A 54 -5.17 5.18 -14.59
N GLY A 55 -4.80 5.80 -13.47
CA GLY A 55 -5.69 6.57 -12.60
C GLY A 55 -6.47 5.74 -11.58
N ASN A 56 -6.45 4.40 -11.67
CA ASN A 56 -7.01 3.56 -10.62
C ASN A 56 -6.23 3.79 -9.30
N TYR A 57 -6.99 3.91 -8.21
CA TYR A 57 -6.46 3.89 -6.86
C TYR A 57 -6.82 2.56 -6.20
N ILE A 58 -5.81 1.77 -5.83
CA ILE A 58 -5.98 0.40 -5.36
C ILE A 58 -5.33 0.19 -3.99
N ARG A 59 -5.93 -0.65 -3.15
CA ARG A 59 -5.33 -1.17 -1.93
C ARG A 59 -4.98 -2.63 -2.11
N LYS A 60 -3.80 -3.02 -1.61
CA LYS A 60 -3.40 -4.43 -1.53
C LYS A 60 -2.74 -4.76 -0.21
N PHE A 61 -3.08 -5.93 0.30
CA PHE A 61 -2.34 -6.64 1.32
C PHE A 61 -1.38 -7.61 0.64
N LEU A 62 -0.11 -7.53 1.02
CA LEU A 62 0.99 -8.15 0.30
C LEU A 62 1.84 -8.97 1.25
N THR A 63 2.27 -10.12 0.75
CA THR A 63 3.40 -10.85 1.31
C THR A 63 4.71 -10.13 0.98
N GLU A 64 5.80 -10.50 1.64
CA GLU A 64 7.12 -9.90 1.37
C GLU A 64 7.59 -10.09 -0.10
N PRO A 65 7.44 -11.28 -0.73
CA PRO A 65 7.73 -11.46 -2.14
C PRO A 65 6.83 -10.63 -3.08
N GLU A 66 5.59 -10.36 -2.69
CA GLU A 66 4.66 -9.52 -3.48
C GLU A 66 4.99 -8.02 -3.36
N TYR A 67 5.62 -7.60 -2.26
CA TYR A 67 5.96 -6.20 -2.00
C TYR A 67 7.15 -5.71 -2.84
N LEU A 68 8.18 -6.55 -3.06
CA LEU A 68 9.36 -6.17 -3.84
C LEU A 68 9.03 -5.70 -5.28
N PRO A 69 8.21 -6.42 -6.08
CA PRO A 69 7.79 -5.94 -7.40
C PRO A 69 7.02 -4.62 -7.37
N ILE A 70 6.31 -4.31 -6.28
CA ILE A 70 5.62 -3.03 -6.12
C ILE A 70 6.63 -1.89 -5.97
N LEU A 71 7.69 -2.08 -5.19
CA LEU A 71 8.78 -1.10 -5.08
C LEU A 71 9.48 -0.86 -6.43
N GLN A 72 9.76 -1.91 -7.20
CA GLN A 72 10.35 -1.78 -8.53
C GLN A 72 9.45 -0.99 -9.50
N LYS A 73 8.11 -1.16 -9.41
CA LYS A 73 7.16 -0.40 -10.23
C LYS A 73 7.09 1.07 -9.80
N GLN A 74 7.25 1.37 -8.51
CA GLN A 74 7.37 2.73 -7.97
C GLN A 74 8.61 3.42 -8.55
N GLU A 75 9.77 2.77 -8.52
CA GLU A 75 11.03 3.29 -9.05
C GLU A 75 10.93 3.60 -10.55
N LYS A 76 10.34 2.67 -11.32
CA LYS A 76 10.09 2.84 -12.77
C LYS A 76 8.97 3.82 -13.11
N HIS A 77 8.40 4.51 -12.12
CA HIS A 77 7.30 5.47 -12.29
C HIS A 77 6.09 4.89 -13.04
N LEU A 78 5.81 3.61 -12.83
CA LEU A 78 4.61 2.94 -13.35
C LEU A 78 3.42 3.13 -12.41
N ILE A 79 3.72 3.28 -11.12
CA ILE A 79 2.76 3.48 -10.04
C ILE A 79 3.27 4.55 -9.07
N LYS A 80 2.38 5.03 -8.19
CA LYS A 80 2.70 5.89 -7.06
C LYS A 80 2.08 5.32 -5.78
N ILE A 81 2.91 4.83 -4.86
CA ILE A 81 2.50 4.45 -3.50
C ILE A 81 2.15 5.73 -2.75
N LYS A 82 0.88 5.84 -2.33
CA LYS A 82 0.36 6.98 -1.57
C LYS A 82 0.37 6.71 -0.08
N ARG A 83 0.11 5.47 0.31
CA ARG A 83 0.15 5.02 1.70
C ARG A 83 0.75 3.64 1.76
N GLN A 84 1.42 3.35 2.86
CA GLN A 84 1.84 2.01 3.19
C GLN A 84 1.85 1.78 4.70
N ALA A 85 1.71 0.53 5.09
CA ALA A 85 1.75 0.11 6.48
C ALA A 85 2.41 -1.27 6.61
N ILE A 86 3.06 -1.49 7.75
CA ILE A 86 3.46 -2.81 8.19
C ILE A 86 2.24 -3.46 8.85
N VAL A 87 1.95 -4.69 8.47
CA VAL A 87 0.85 -5.49 9.01
C VAL A 87 1.39 -6.40 10.09
N GLN A 88 0.89 -6.25 11.32
CA GLN A 88 1.31 -7.06 12.47
C GLN A 88 0.11 -7.66 13.19
N LYS A 89 -0.08 -8.97 13.07
CA LYS A 89 -1.28 -9.67 13.59
C LYS A 89 -2.57 -8.99 13.14
N GLY A 90 -2.59 -8.58 11.88
CA GLY A 90 -3.68 -7.79 11.32
C GLY A 90 -3.83 -6.39 11.90
N ASN A 91 -2.83 -5.76 12.53
CA ASN A 91 -2.85 -4.32 12.86
C ASN A 91 -2.04 -3.52 11.83
N LEU A 92 -2.49 -2.31 11.47
CA LEU A 92 -1.80 -1.46 10.49
C LEU A 92 -0.93 -0.40 11.16
N ARG A 93 0.38 -0.57 11.06
CA ARG A 93 1.35 0.46 11.41
C ARG A 93 1.76 1.24 10.17
N TYR A 94 1.12 2.39 9.95
CA TYR A 94 1.44 3.26 8.82
C TYR A 94 2.88 3.77 8.92
N ILE A 95 3.60 3.69 7.80
CA ILE A 95 4.95 4.22 7.66
C ILE A 95 4.98 5.19 6.47
N PRO A 96 5.92 6.15 6.44
CA PRO A 96 6.08 7.02 5.29
C PRO A 96 6.19 6.19 4.01
N PRO A 97 5.54 6.57 2.90
CA PRO A 97 5.76 5.94 1.60
C PRO A 97 7.25 5.88 1.29
N PRO A 98 7.73 4.90 0.51
CA PRO A 98 9.10 4.93 0.05
C PRO A 98 9.16 6.15 -0.86
N ASP A 99 9.79 7.21 -0.35
CA ASP A 99 10.10 8.37 -1.17
C ASP A 99 10.93 7.85 -2.34
N ARG A 100 10.83 8.52 -3.51
CA ARG A 100 11.74 8.24 -4.63
C ARG A 100 13.13 8.10 -4.01
N LEU A 101 13.78 6.94 -4.15
CA LEU A 101 15.15 6.68 -3.68
C LEU A 101 15.89 8.00 -3.57
N ASP A 102 15.90 8.54 -2.36
CA ASP A 102 16.18 9.94 -2.18
C ASP A 102 17.65 10.03 -2.57
N ARG A 103 17.99 10.78 -3.63
CA ARG A 103 19.38 10.98 -4.11
C ARG A 103 20.32 11.49 -3.00
N ARG A 104 19.81 11.72 -1.80
CA ARG A 104 20.53 11.99 -0.56
C ARG A 104 21.20 10.74 0.06
N ARG A 105 20.65 9.53 -0.10
CA ARG A 105 21.30 8.29 0.43
C ARG A 105 22.53 7.86 -0.37
N GLU A 106 22.74 8.41 -1.56
CA GLU A 106 23.92 8.14 -2.39
C GLU A 106 25.16 8.91 -1.88
N ARG A 107 24.99 9.91 -1.01
CA ARG A 107 26.11 10.67 -0.41
C ARG A 107 26.69 10.06 0.86
N ASP A 108 26.01 9.07 1.46
CA ASP A 108 26.49 8.41 2.67
C ASP A 108 27.21 7.07 2.37
N LEU A 109 27.44 6.76 1.08
CA LEU A 109 28.11 5.54 0.60
C LEU A 109 29.35 5.81 -0.26
N LEU A 110 29.88 7.05 -0.24
CA LEU A 110 31.16 7.43 -0.85
C LEU A 110 32.08 8.09 0.17
#